data_AF-A0A3A8KYT1-F1
#
_entry.id   AF-A0A3A8KYT1-F1
#
_cell.length_a   1.000
_cell.length_b   1.000
_cell.length_c   1.000
_cell.angle_alpha   90.00
_cell.angle_beta   90.00
_cell.angle_gamma   90.00
#
_symmetry.space_group_name_H-M   'P 1'
#
loop_
_entity.id
_entity.type
_entity.pdbx_description
1 polymer ?
#
loop_
_entity_poly.entity_id
_entity_poly.type
_entity_poly.pdbx_seq_one_letter_code
_entity_poly.pdbx_strand_id
1 'polypeptide(L)'
;MKPLHALADALAILAREGWTPPDCNVPDLARQVRELEAQQARTGEELHAAEDALSLCMPDGSNATLVRWLRLQRRATSSRLQLATLNTAEVYLRSELERQVWQAQHRRAEGSTRAAAA
;
A
#
# COMPACT_ATOMS: atom_id res chain seq x y z
N MET A 1 -13.14 -1.82 0.77
CA MET A 1 -12.04 -2.70 0.31
C MET A 1 -11.27 -3.19 1.51
N LYS A 2 -10.78 -4.44 1.53
CA LYS A 2 -9.94 -4.95 2.64
C LYS A 2 -8.58 -4.24 2.62
N PRO A 3 -7.93 -3.96 3.76
CA PRO A 3 -6.57 -3.42 3.74
C PRO A 3 -5.56 -4.45 3.21
N LEU A 4 -4.42 -3.99 2.66
CA LEU A 4 -3.42 -4.87 2.05
C LEU A 4 -2.84 -5.87 3.07
N HIS A 5 -2.51 -5.41 4.27
CA HIS A 5 -2.02 -6.31 5.33
C HIS A 5 -2.99 -7.46 5.62
N ALA A 6 -4.30 -7.23 5.60
CA ALA A 6 -5.27 -8.31 5.82
C ALA A 6 -5.27 -9.35 4.70
N LEU A 7 -4.98 -8.96 3.46
CA LEU A 7 -4.79 -9.91 2.35
C LEU A 7 -3.49 -10.68 2.50
N ALA A 8 -2.40 -10.01 2.89
CA ALA A 8 -1.11 -10.65 3.16
C ALA A 8 -1.20 -11.66 4.32
N ASP A 9 -1.92 -11.32 5.39
CA ASP A 9 -2.13 -12.20 6.53
C ASP A 9 -2.95 -13.45 6.14
N ALA A 10 -4.01 -13.26 5.35
CA ALA A 10 -4.79 -14.37 4.83
C ALA A 10 -3.94 -15.30 3.96
N LEU A 11 -3.09 -14.75 3.09
CA LEU A 11 -2.17 -15.50 2.26
C LEU A 11 -1.14 -16.26 3.12
N ALA A 12 -0.60 -15.63 4.16
CA ALA A 12 0.33 -16.26 5.09
C ALA A 12 -0.28 -17.45 5.84
N ILE A 13 -1.56 -17.37 6.21
CA ILE A 13 -2.29 -18.50 6.80
C ILE A 13 -2.39 -19.65 5.80
N LEU A 14 -2.85 -19.37 4.57
CA LEU A 14 -2.97 -20.39 3.51
C LEU A 14 -1.62 -21.03 3.14
N ALA A 15 -0.54 -20.26 3.22
CA ALA A 15 0.82 -20.76 2.98
C ALA A 15 1.28 -21.75 4.05
N ARG A 16 1.02 -21.44 5.33
CA ARG A 16 1.32 -22.35 6.46
C ARG A 16 0.51 -23.64 6.38
N GLU A 17 -0.70 -23.57 5.84
CA GLU A 17 -1.56 -24.73 5.59
C GLU A 17 -1.14 -25.52 4.31
N GLY A 18 -0.17 -25.03 3.53
CA GLY A 18 0.35 -25.72 2.34
C GLY A 18 -0.50 -25.54 1.08
N TRP A 19 -1.41 -24.55 1.05
CA TRP A 19 -2.34 -24.36 -0.07
C TRP A 19 -1.85 -23.40 -1.15
N THR A 20 -0.76 -22.67 -0.91
CA THR A 20 -0.23 -21.69 -1.87
C THR A 20 0.47 -22.34 -3.06
N PRO A 21 0.49 -21.67 -4.23
CA PRO A 21 1.33 -22.06 -5.36
C PRO A 21 2.82 -22.15 -5.01
N PRO A 22 3.58 -23.09 -5.63
CA PRO A 22 5.02 -23.26 -5.35
C PRO A 22 5.85 -22.03 -5.77
N ASP A 23 5.35 -21.23 -6.70
CA ASP A 23 5.92 -19.97 -7.18
C ASP A 23 5.50 -18.75 -6.35
N CYS A 24 4.62 -18.92 -5.34
CA CYS A 24 4.17 -17.83 -4.49
C CYS A 24 5.20 -17.48 -3.40
N ASN A 25 5.90 -16.36 -3.56
CA ASN A 25 6.82 -15.85 -2.54
C ASN A 25 6.07 -14.99 -1.50
N VAL A 26 5.39 -15.65 -0.58
CA VAL A 26 4.59 -15.00 0.47
C VAL A 26 5.41 -14.07 1.38
N PRO A 27 6.64 -14.43 1.83
CA PRO A 27 7.47 -13.51 2.61
C PRO A 27 7.77 -12.20 1.89
N ASP A 28 8.04 -12.27 0.59
CA ASP A 28 8.34 -11.08 -0.21
C ASP A 28 7.10 -10.20 -0.41
N LEU A 29 5.95 -10.79 -0.72
CA LEU A 29 4.68 -10.06 -0.82
C LEU A 29 4.32 -9.35 0.50
N ALA A 30 4.50 -10.04 1.64
CA ALA A 30 4.25 -9.44 2.95
C ALA A 30 5.24 -8.30 3.26
N ARG A 31 6.49 -8.40 2.82
CA ARG A 31 7.48 -7.32 2.92
C ARG A 31 7.08 -6.11 2.08
N GLN A 32 6.71 -6.33 0.81
CA GLN A 32 6.26 -5.27 -0.09
C GLN A 32 5.04 -4.52 0.47
N VAL A 33 4.06 -5.24 1.05
CA VAL A 33 2.90 -4.61 1.70
C VAL A 33 3.32 -3.68 2.82
N ARG A 34 4.17 -4.15 3.75
CA ARG A 34 4.62 -3.34 4.88
C ARG A 34 5.39 -2.10 4.44
N GLU A 35 6.28 -2.25 3.46
CA GLU A 35 7.06 -1.14 2.91
C GLU A 35 6.17 -0.10 2.24
N LEU A 36 5.20 -0.56 1.44
CA LEU A 36 4.26 0.31 0.75
C LEU A 36 3.36 1.07 1.72
N GLU A 37 2.72 0.38 2.67
CA GLU A 37 1.84 1.00 3.68
C GLU A 37 2.62 2.00 4.55
N ALA A 38 3.84 1.65 4.95
CA ALA A 38 4.71 2.56 5.71
C ALA A 38 5.08 3.80 4.90
N GLN A 39 5.39 3.64 3.60
CA GLN A 39 5.74 4.77 2.74
C GLN A 39 4.52 5.66 2.46
N GLN A 40 3.33 5.08 2.26
CA GLN A 40 2.09 5.84 2.12
C GLN A 40 1.79 6.66 3.39
N ALA A 41 1.91 6.04 4.57
CA ALA A 41 1.71 6.74 5.85
C ALA A 41 2.66 7.94 6.01
N ARG A 42 3.96 7.72 5.84
CA ARG A 42 4.97 8.80 5.94
C ARG A 42 4.72 9.91 4.92
N THR A 43 4.45 9.56 3.67
CA THR A 43 4.22 10.56 2.61
C THR A 43 2.91 11.33 2.87
N GLY A 44 1.90 10.67 3.44
CA GLY A 44 0.64 11.29 3.88
C GLY A 44 0.86 12.30 5.00
N GLU A 45 1.63 11.94 6.03
CA GLU A 45 2.01 12.85 7.11
C GLU A 45 2.79 14.07 6.60
N GLU A 46 3.74 13.85 5.69
CA GLU A 46 4.51 14.93 5.07
C GLU A 46 3.66 15.88 4.23
N LEU A 47 2.70 15.33 3.47
CA LEU A 47 1.76 16.13 2.69
C LEU A 47 0.89 16.98 3.63
N HIS A 48 0.31 16.35 4.65
CA HIS A 48 -0.54 17.03 5.62
C HIS A 48 0.19 18.19 6.30
N ALA A 49 1.42 17.94 6.78
CA ALA A 49 2.25 18.98 7.38
C ALA A 49 2.58 20.13 6.42
N ALA A 50 2.79 19.84 5.12
CA ALA A 50 3.03 20.86 4.11
C ALA A 50 1.77 21.69 3.81
N GLU A 51 0.59 21.05 3.77
CA GLU A 51 -0.70 21.71 3.56
C GLU A 51 -1.09 22.59 4.75
N ASP A 52 -0.88 22.11 5.98
CA ASP A 52 -1.08 22.90 7.19
C ASP A 52 -0.17 24.13 7.19
N ALA A 53 1.11 23.96 6.87
CA ALA A 53 2.06 25.07 6.77
C ALA A 53 1.69 26.07 5.66
N LEU A 54 1.10 25.60 4.55
CA LEU A 54 0.59 26.47 3.48
C LEU A 54 -0.61 27.30 3.97
N SER A 55 -1.54 26.67 4.70
CA SER A 55 -2.74 27.34 5.22
C SER A 55 -2.39 28.48 6.19
N LEU A 56 -1.28 28.33 6.92
CA LEU A 56 -0.77 29.32 7.86
C LEU A 56 0.16 30.37 7.21
N CYS A 57 0.55 30.18 5.95
CA CYS A 57 1.46 31.10 5.24
C CYS A 57 0.70 32.32 4.71
N MET A 58 0.37 33.25 5.61
CA MET A 58 -0.32 34.51 5.26
C MET A 58 0.57 35.40 4.37
N PRO A 59 0.07 35.92 3.23
CA PRO A 59 0.82 36.86 2.41
C PRO A 59 0.97 38.20 3.12
N ASP A 60 2.20 38.62 3.39
CA ASP A 60 2.54 39.96 3.90
C ASP A 60 3.16 40.86 2.81
N GLY A 61 3.15 40.40 1.56
CA GLY A 61 3.77 41.09 0.42
C GLY A 61 5.30 41.02 0.38
N SER A 62 5.95 40.37 1.36
CA SER A 62 7.41 40.25 1.38
C SER A 62 7.92 39.15 0.45
N ASN A 63 9.12 39.36 -0.11
CA ASN A 63 9.82 38.32 -0.87
C ASN A 63 10.10 37.08 -0.03
N ALA A 64 10.31 37.22 1.29
CA ALA A 64 10.55 36.10 2.18
C ALA A 64 9.33 35.18 2.27
N THR A 65 8.14 35.75 2.43
CA THR A 65 6.87 35.02 2.46
C THR A 65 6.57 34.36 1.12
N LEU A 66 6.82 35.05 -0.01
CA LEU A 66 6.68 34.46 -1.34
C LEU A 66 7.60 33.26 -1.55
N VAL A 67 8.87 33.36 -1.18
CA VAL A 67 9.85 32.26 -1.28
C VAL A 67 9.44 31.06 -0.40
N ARG A 68 8.97 31.33 0.82
CA ARG A 68 8.47 30.29 1.73
C ARG A 68 7.24 29.60 1.14
N TRP A 69 6.27 30.35 0.67
CA TRP A 69 5.06 29.83 0.05
C TRP A 69 5.38 28.93 -1.15
N LEU A 70 6.24 29.38 -2.07
CA LEU A 70 6.68 28.58 -3.22
C LEU A 70 7.37 27.28 -2.82
N ARG A 71 8.21 27.30 -1.79
CA ARG A 71 8.87 26.09 -1.27
C ARG A 71 7.85 25.09 -0.73
N LEU A 72 6.88 25.56 0.05
CA LEU A 72 5.83 24.71 0.60
C LEU A 72 4.93 24.13 -0.50
N GLN A 73 4.56 24.92 -1.51
CA GLN A 73 3.81 24.47 -2.67
C GLN A 73 4.53 23.35 -3.44
N ARG A 74 5.84 23.51 -3.67
CA ARG A 74 6.66 22.47 -4.30
C ARG A 74 6.67 21.19 -3.48
N ARG A 75 6.84 21.29 -2.15
CA ARG A 75 6.83 20.13 -1.25
C ARG A 75 5.48 19.41 -1.31
N ALA A 76 4.37 20.12 -1.12
CA ALA A 76 3.02 19.54 -1.19
C ALA A 76 2.77 18.87 -2.56
N THR A 77 3.17 19.52 -3.65
CA THR A 77 3.02 18.96 -5.00
C THR A 77 3.85 17.69 -5.19
N SER A 78 5.09 17.66 -4.71
CA SER A 78 5.94 16.46 -4.73
C SER A 78 5.33 15.32 -3.92
N SER A 79 4.87 15.58 -2.70
CA SER A 79 4.25 14.56 -1.85
C SER A 79 2.94 14.02 -2.46
N ARG A 80 2.12 14.86 -3.10
CA ARG A 80 0.92 14.41 -3.84
C ARG A 80 1.28 13.48 -5.00
N LEU A 81 2.31 13.83 -5.78
CA LEU A 81 2.78 12.99 -6.89
C LEU A 81 3.32 11.64 -6.39
N GLN A 82 4.06 11.67 -5.28
CA GLN A 82 4.59 10.47 -4.65
C GLN A 82 3.45 9.58 -4.13
N LEU A 83 2.44 10.14 -3.44
CA LEU A 83 1.26 9.39 -3.03
C LEU A 83 0.50 8.79 -4.21
N ALA A 84 0.33 9.52 -5.31
CA ALA A 84 -0.31 8.97 -6.51
C ALA A 84 0.46 7.76 -7.08
N THR A 85 1.79 7.84 -7.07
CA THR A 85 2.67 6.72 -7.48
C THR A 85 2.51 5.52 -6.56
N LEU A 86 2.52 5.75 -5.24
CA LEU A 86 2.34 4.69 -4.24
C LEU A 86 0.96 4.05 -4.34
N ASN A 87 -0.10 4.85 -4.53
CA ASN A 87 -1.45 4.33 -4.72
C ASN A 87 -1.59 3.50 -6.00
N THR A 88 -0.84 3.86 -7.04
CA THR A 88 -0.75 3.04 -8.26
C THR A 88 -0.08 1.69 -7.97
N ALA A 89 1.02 1.70 -7.21
CA ALA A 89 1.68 0.46 -6.76
C ALA A 89 0.77 -0.40 -5.86
N GLU A 90 -0.03 0.22 -4.99
CA GLU A 90 -1.04 -0.47 -4.17
C GLU A 90 -2.02 -1.26 -5.04
N VAL A 91 -2.54 -0.67 -6.12
CA VAL A 91 -3.50 -1.34 -6.99
C VAL A 91 -2.90 -2.62 -7.61
N TYR A 92 -1.65 -2.55 -8.06
CA TYR A 92 -0.95 -3.73 -8.60
C TYR A 92 -0.71 -4.79 -7.53
N LEU A 93 -0.18 -4.40 -6.37
CA LEU A 93 0.11 -5.32 -5.27
C LEU A 93 -1.17 -5.97 -4.72
N ARG A 94 -2.25 -5.20 -4.61
CA ARG A 94 -3.58 -5.69 -4.23
C ARG A 94 -4.06 -6.76 -5.19
N SER A 95 -4.00 -6.47 -6.49
CA SER A 95 -4.47 -7.39 -7.54
C SER A 95 -3.70 -8.72 -7.48
N GLU A 96 -2.39 -8.65 -7.27
CA GLU A 96 -1.55 -9.84 -7.10
C GLU A 96 -1.91 -10.62 -5.83
N LEU A 97 -2.07 -9.96 -4.68
CA LEU A 97 -2.46 -10.61 -3.44
C LEU A 97 -3.85 -11.28 -3.55
N GLU A 98 -4.83 -10.59 -4.14
CA GLU A 98 -6.17 -11.12 -4.34
C GLU A 98 -6.13 -12.37 -5.23
N ARG A 99 -5.35 -12.33 -6.32
CA ARG A 99 -5.12 -13.48 -7.19
C ARG A 99 -4.53 -14.66 -6.42
N GLN A 100 -3.48 -14.43 -5.63
CA GLN A 100 -2.80 -15.47 -4.86
C GLN A 100 -3.71 -16.08 -3.77
N VAL A 101 -4.45 -15.23 -3.05
CA VAL A 101 -5.43 -15.67 -2.05
C VAL A 101 -6.52 -16.53 -2.70
N TRP A 102 -7.07 -16.08 -3.83
CA TRP A 102 -8.10 -16.83 -4.55
C TRP A 102 -7.56 -18.20 -5.01
N GLN A 103 -6.37 -18.25 -5.60
CA GLN A 103 -5.74 -19.51 -6.04
C GLN A 103 -5.53 -20.49 -4.88
N ALA A 104 -5.03 -19.99 -3.74
CA ALA A 104 -4.79 -20.82 -2.57
C ALA A 104 -6.10 -21.34 -1.95
N GLN A 105 -7.15 -20.51 -1.90
CA GLN A 105 -8.48 -20.94 -1.46
C GLN A 105 -9.07 -22.01 -2.38
N HIS A 106 -8.91 -21.86 -3.70
CA HIS A 106 -9.39 -22.84 -4.68
C HIS A 106 -8.71 -24.20 -4.48
N ARG A 107 -7.38 -24.21 -4.35
CA ARG A 107 -6.60 -25.43 -4.07
C ARG A 107 -7.04 -26.11 -2.78
N ARG A 108 -7.29 -25.33 -1.72
CA ARG A 108 -7.84 -25.83 -0.46
C ARG A 108 -9.19 -26.51 -0.63
N ALA A 109 -10.09 -25.90 -1.40
CA ALA A 109 -11.41 -26.46 -1.67
C ALA A 109 -11.33 -27.77 -2.48
N GLU A 110 -10.50 -27.81 -3.53
CA GLU A 110 -10.26 -29.01 -4.34
C GLU A 110 -9.65 -30.14 -3.51
N GLY A 111 -8.64 -29.83 -2.69
CA GLY A 111 -8.01 -30.79 -1.79
C GLY A 111 -9.00 -31.37 -0.77
N SER A 112 -9.84 -30.52 -0.18
CA SER A 112 -10.88 -30.93 0.77
C SER A 112 -11.92 -31.86 0.11
N THR A 113 -12.31 -31.54 -1.13
CA THR A 113 -13.26 -32.35 -1.91
C THR A 113 -12.69 -33.72 -2.25
N ARG A 114 -11.40 -33.79 -2.65
CA ARG A 114 -10.71 -35.06 -2.91
C ARG A 114 -10.57 -35.92 -1.65
N ALA A 115 -10.26 -35.30 -0.50
CA ALA A 115 -10.15 -36.01 0.77
C ALA A 115 -11.50 -36.58 1.25
N ALA A 116 -12.62 -35.92 0.94
CA ALA A 116 -13.96 -36.40 1.30
C ALA A 116 -14.48 -37.53 0.38
N ALA A 117 -13.86 -37.73 -0.79
CA ALA A 117 -14.25 -38.75 -1.78
C ALA A 117 -13.36 -40.01 -1.73
N ALA A 118 -12.32 -40.03 -0.90
CA ALA A 118 -11.39 -41.15 -0.70
C ALA A 118 -11.73 -41.88 0.61
#